data_AF-A0A1S2PJL5-F1
#
_entry.id   AF-A0A1S2PJL5-F1
#
_cell.length_a   1.000
_cell.length_b   1.000
_cell.length_c   1.000
_cell.angle_alpha   90.00
_cell.angle_beta   90.00
_cell.angle_gamma   90.00
#
_symmetry.space_group_name_H-M   'P 1'
#
loop_
_entity.id
_entity.type
_entity.pdbx_description
1 polymer ?
#
loop_
_entity_poly.entity_id
_entity_poly.type
_entity_poly.pdbx_seq_one_letter_code
_entity_poly.pdbx_strand_id
1 'polypeptide(L)'
;MPASSPVFLDTPKLLDDPLMRHDPAGPTWSQTLPVSVNDTYGDPFIPEQVDNTIVKLRELRWHRAPIAIFTKAGPDAAVLDKLRSVADVSQVVVFYSLTALDEGGISFDDRVVMIRELRQIFPNTLVFTRPIIRGLNDDPKTLQKFVDVAAEHTGLLVLGGLHDPYKKKKIQRPVEELLVEYCDAAGVKCFHKTSCAGAYIHGMECWVHDLSAPRNLDAVSAMGYEFDIIDDSLVLQQGTTGDINFLRMLCRSDVYIEELKSNYNLLTVPAGDHKLEATSSWFAWSENIETCLDCSYCIIKQIEYLKKMRVRIGVHPTRLPSVVSQHGRRIDLSQFRKTKLRDNPGESRHVYEHVRVAKPCFTHRYPSPEQA
;
A
#
# COMPACT_ATOMS: atom_id res chain seq x y z
N MET A 1 23.15 -2.07 -34.23
CA MET A 1 22.48 -0.86 -33.72
C MET A 1 23.10 -0.55 -32.36
N PRO A 2 23.64 0.65 -32.13
CA PRO A 2 24.29 0.94 -30.85
C PRO A 2 23.22 1.01 -29.76
N ALA A 3 23.45 0.32 -28.65
CA ALA A 3 22.62 0.42 -27.46
C ALA A 3 22.69 1.86 -26.96
N SER A 4 21.55 2.55 -26.96
CA SER A 4 21.43 3.87 -26.34
C SER A 4 21.65 3.74 -24.84
N SER A 5 22.65 4.44 -24.31
CA SER A 5 22.88 4.56 -22.87
C SER A 5 21.60 4.97 -22.15
N PRO A 6 21.31 4.42 -20.96
CA PRO A 6 20.15 4.83 -20.18
C PRO A 6 20.29 6.30 -19.82
N VAL A 7 19.28 7.09 -20.19
CA VAL A 7 19.14 8.48 -19.75
C VAL A 7 18.83 8.43 -18.25
N PHE A 8 19.87 8.57 -17.42
CA PHE A 8 19.68 8.79 -16.00
C PHE A 8 18.89 10.09 -15.81
N LEU A 9 17.81 10.03 -15.03
CA LEU A 9 17.04 11.19 -14.66
C LEU A 9 17.96 12.21 -14.00
N ASP A 10 17.94 13.46 -14.48
CA ASP A 10 18.39 14.62 -13.73
C ASP A 10 17.58 14.69 -12.42
N THR A 11 18.12 14.09 -11.36
CA THR A 11 17.63 14.11 -9.98
C THR A 11 17.30 15.52 -9.42
N PRO A 12 17.90 16.64 -9.88
CA PRO A 12 17.61 17.97 -9.32
C PRO A 12 16.14 18.39 -9.37
N LYS A 13 15.37 18.00 -10.39
CA LYS A 13 14.00 18.52 -10.60
C LYS A 13 12.94 17.99 -9.62
N LEU A 14 13.21 16.88 -8.91
CA LEU A 14 12.24 16.29 -7.98
C LEU A 14 12.17 17.07 -6.66
N LEU A 15 13.28 17.67 -6.24
CA LEU A 15 13.32 18.43 -4.99
C LEU A 15 12.69 19.81 -5.13
N ASP A 16 12.52 20.35 -6.33
CA ASP A 16 11.98 21.70 -6.52
C ASP A 16 10.45 21.77 -6.36
N ASP A 17 9.75 20.63 -6.27
CA ASP A 17 8.31 20.58 -6.05
C ASP A 17 7.98 20.71 -4.55
N PRO A 18 7.30 21.79 -4.11
CA PRO A 18 6.90 21.96 -2.70
C PRO A 18 6.03 20.82 -2.17
N LEU A 19 5.27 20.15 -3.04
CA LEU A 19 4.39 19.03 -2.68
C LEU A 19 5.17 17.76 -2.32
N MET A 20 6.46 17.73 -2.66
CA MET A 20 7.35 16.62 -2.37
C MET A 20 8.10 16.79 -1.04
N ARG A 21 8.01 17.97 -0.42
CA ARG A 21 8.77 18.30 0.80
C ARG A 21 7.91 18.26 2.04
N HIS A 22 8.53 17.83 3.14
CA HIS A 22 7.97 17.98 4.47
C HIS A 22 7.56 19.44 4.74
N ASP A 23 6.42 19.60 5.41
CA ASP A 23 5.94 20.88 5.92
C ASP A 23 6.00 20.84 7.45
N PRO A 24 6.96 21.54 8.09
CA PRO A 24 7.04 21.61 9.54
C PRO A 24 5.80 22.22 10.19
N ALA A 25 5.04 23.05 9.44
CA ALA A 25 3.79 23.64 9.90
C ALA A 25 2.57 22.74 9.63
N GLY A 26 2.76 21.58 8.99
CA GLY A 26 1.70 20.62 8.73
C GLY A 26 1.11 20.05 10.02
N PRO A 27 -0.17 19.62 10.00
CA PRO A 27 -0.84 19.15 11.20
C PRO A 27 -0.27 17.81 11.69
N THR A 28 -0.25 17.61 13.00
CA THR A 28 0.35 16.44 13.65
C THR A 28 -0.27 15.12 13.21
N TRP A 29 -1.59 15.07 12.96
CA TRP A 29 -2.27 13.86 12.49
C TRP A 29 -1.66 13.31 11.19
N SER A 30 -1.13 14.20 10.33
CA SER A 30 -0.55 13.79 9.04
C SER A 30 0.70 12.94 9.19
N GLN A 31 1.44 13.10 10.30
CA GLN A 31 2.61 12.28 10.63
C GLN A 31 2.23 10.88 11.12
N THR A 32 0.96 10.65 11.45
CA THR A 32 0.44 9.39 11.97
C THR A 32 -0.38 8.60 10.93
N LEU A 33 -0.47 9.14 9.70
CA LEU A 33 -1.14 8.49 8.59
C LEU A 33 -0.21 7.43 7.95
N PRO A 34 -0.58 6.14 7.89
CA PRO A 34 0.22 5.14 7.19
C PRO A 34 0.33 5.46 5.70
N VAL A 35 1.54 5.42 5.16
CA VAL A 35 1.81 5.78 3.75
C VAL A 35 2.45 4.63 2.98
N SER A 36 2.16 4.52 1.70
CA SER A 36 2.94 3.70 0.77
C SER A 36 3.68 4.58 -0.22
N VAL A 37 4.95 4.24 -0.48
CA VAL A 37 5.81 5.02 -1.38
C VAL A 37 6.01 4.25 -2.67
N ASN A 38 5.65 4.87 -3.79
CA ASN A 38 5.81 4.31 -5.15
C ASN A 38 5.14 2.93 -5.34
N ASP A 39 3.98 2.72 -4.71
CA ASP A 39 3.18 1.48 -4.73
C ASP A 39 1.93 1.57 -5.64
N THR A 40 2.00 2.37 -6.69
CA THR A 40 0.98 2.38 -7.75
C THR A 40 1.53 1.66 -8.97
N TYR A 41 1.83 2.32 -10.09
CA TYR A 41 2.44 1.67 -11.25
C TYR A 41 3.96 1.89 -11.26
N GLY A 42 4.71 0.84 -10.97
CA GLY A 42 6.16 0.88 -10.89
C GLY A 42 6.66 -0.13 -9.88
N ASP A 43 7.96 -0.10 -9.60
CA ASP A 43 8.55 -0.79 -8.45
C ASP A 43 9.47 0.22 -7.74
N PRO A 44 9.36 0.42 -6.42
CA PRO A 44 10.13 1.43 -5.71
C PRO A 44 11.65 1.22 -5.79
N PHE A 45 12.12 -0.02 -6.00
CA PHE A 45 13.53 -0.39 -5.92
C PHE A 45 14.13 -0.86 -7.25
N ILE A 46 13.51 -0.57 -8.39
CA ILE A 46 14.20 -0.71 -9.68
C ILE A 46 15.12 0.50 -9.93
N PRO A 47 16.18 0.35 -10.75
CA PRO A 47 17.13 1.43 -11.01
C PRO A 47 16.50 2.76 -11.45
N GLU A 48 15.42 2.71 -12.21
CA GLU A 48 14.72 3.89 -12.74
C GLU A 48 13.90 4.66 -11.69
N GLN A 49 13.52 4.03 -10.58
CA GLN A 49 12.64 4.61 -9.57
C GLN A 49 13.34 4.88 -8.23
N VAL A 50 14.44 4.17 -7.95
CA VAL A 50 15.08 4.18 -6.62
C VAL A 50 15.41 5.59 -6.13
N ASP A 51 15.89 6.50 -6.99
CA ASP A 51 16.24 7.86 -6.59
C ASP A 51 15.02 8.65 -6.10
N ASN A 52 13.87 8.50 -6.76
CA ASN A 52 12.61 9.10 -6.32
C ASN A 52 12.17 8.51 -4.97
N THR A 53 12.29 7.18 -4.80
CA THR A 53 11.98 6.50 -3.54
C THR A 53 12.87 7.01 -2.40
N ILE A 54 14.18 7.14 -2.62
CA ILE A 54 15.13 7.66 -1.63
C ILE A 54 14.78 9.09 -1.20
N VAL A 55 14.45 9.96 -2.15
CA VAL A 55 14.02 11.34 -1.84
C VAL A 55 12.79 11.32 -0.92
N LYS A 56 11.77 10.54 -1.27
CA LYS A 56 10.54 10.44 -0.45
C LYS A 56 10.80 9.88 0.95
N LEU A 57 11.62 8.83 1.05
CA LEU A 57 11.99 8.25 2.35
C LEU A 57 12.75 9.25 3.23
N ARG A 58 13.63 10.07 2.64
CA ARG A 58 14.34 11.13 3.36
C ARG A 58 13.40 12.21 3.90
N GLU A 59 12.37 12.56 3.16
CA GLU A 59 11.35 13.53 3.60
C GLU A 59 10.43 12.94 4.68
N LEU A 60 10.24 11.63 4.70
CA LEU A 60 9.48 10.90 5.72
C LEU A 60 10.29 10.53 6.97
N ARG A 61 11.52 11.03 7.14
CA ARG A 61 12.36 10.73 8.32
C ARG A 61 11.71 11.08 9.66
N TRP A 62 10.78 12.03 9.66
CA TRP A 62 10.04 12.47 10.85
C TRP A 62 8.66 11.84 10.98
N HIS A 63 8.30 10.98 10.03
CA HIS A 63 7.01 10.32 10.02
C HIS A 63 6.91 9.33 11.18
N ARG A 64 5.75 9.24 11.82
CA ARG A 64 5.54 8.43 13.04
C ARG A 64 4.77 7.14 12.79
N ALA A 65 4.09 7.05 11.65
CA ALA A 65 3.38 5.85 11.24
C ALA A 65 4.23 4.99 10.28
N PRO A 66 3.86 3.72 10.05
CA PRO A 66 4.58 2.86 9.13
C PRO A 66 4.60 3.41 7.70
N ILE A 67 5.70 3.16 7.00
CA ILE A 67 5.95 3.51 5.61
C ILE A 67 6.10 2.21 4.82
N ALA A 68 5.11 1.88 3.99
CA ALA A 68 5.13 0.67 3.20
C ALA A 68 5.92 0.84 1.90
N ILE A 69 6.80 -0.14 1.66
CA ILE A 69 7.47 -0.35 0.38
C ILE A 69 7.07 -1.72 -0.15
N PHE A 70 6.48 -1.77 -1.33
CA PHE A 70 6.11 -3.02 -1.99
C PHE A 70 7.02 -3.21 -3.20
N THR A 71 7.87 -4.23 -3.17
CA THR A 71 8.87 -4.44 -4.23
C THR A 71 8.94 -5.91 -4.65
N LYS A 72 9.37 -6.10 -5.88
CA LYS A 72 9.73 -7.35 -6.55
C LYS A 72 11.07 -7.19 -7.27
N ALA A 73 11.80 -6.10 -7.03
CA ALA A 73 13.06 -5.80 -7.70
C ALA A 73 14.08 -6.92 -7.44
N GLY A 74 14.91 -7.18 -8.45
CA GLY A 74 16.03 -8.10 -8.32
C GLY A 74 17.21 -7.45 -7.58
N PRO A 75 18.24 -8.24 -7.25
CA PRO A 75 19.45 -7.71 -6.65
C PRO A 75 20.17 -6.80 -7.65
N ASP A 76 20.43 -5.57 -7.24
CA ASP A 76 21.25 -4.60 -7.97
C ASP A 76 22.14 -3.86 -6.96
N ALA A 77 23.45 -3.93 -7.18
CA ALA A 77 24.43 -3.40 -6.23
C ALA A 77 24.32 -1.87 -6.06
N ALA A 78 24.02 -1.13 -7.13
CA ALA A 78 23.89 0.33 -7.10
C ALA A 78 22.59 0.75 -6.41
N VAL A 79 21.50 0.02 -6.64
CA VAL A 79 20.24 0.20 -5.89
C VAL A 79 20.47 -0.05 -4.40
N LEU A 80 21.06 -1.18 -4.03
CA LEU A 80 21.33 -1.54 -2.64
C LEU A 80 22.20 -0.50 -1.94
N ASP A 81 23.22 0.02 -2.61
CA ASP A 81 24.06 1.10 -2.07
C ASP A 81 23.27 2.37 -1.78
N LYS A 82 22.40 2.79 -2.71
CA LYS A 82 21.49 3.93 -2.50
C LYS A 82 20.56 3.70 -1.31
N LEU A 83 20.00 2.50 -1.17
CA LEU A 83 19.09 2.14 -0.08
C LEU A 83 19.75 2.23 1.31
N ARG A 84 21.05 1.92 1.43
CA ARG A 84 21.79 2.10 2.68
C ARG A 84 21.80 3.54 3.18
N SER A 85 21.68 4.52 2.29
CA SER A 85 21.64 5.95 2.65
C SER A 85 20.35 6.41 3.35
N VAL A 86 19.35 5.54 3.47
CA VAL A 86 18.08 5.78 4.17
C VAL A 86 17.73 4.64 5.14
N ALA A 87 18.72 3.84 5.53
CA ALA A 87 18.55 2.75 6.51
C ALA A 87 18.13 3.28 7.90
N ASP A 88 18.35 4.56 8.17
CA ASP A 88 17.93 5.26 9.39
C ASP A 88 16.42 5.51 9.49
N VAL A 89 15.66 5.36 8.39
CA VAL A 89 14.21 5.54 8.37
C VAL A 89 13.51 4.31 8.96
N SER A 90 13.47 4.25 10.30
CA SER A 90 13.01 3.08 11.06
C SER A 90 11.57 2.64 10.78
N GLN A 91 10.73 3.55 10.26
CA GLN A 91 9.32 3.33 9.94
C GLN A 91 9.10 2.54 8.65
N VAL A 92 10.16 2.33 7.85
CA VAL A 92 10.06 1.57 6.61
C VAL A 92 9.76 0.10 6.91
N VAL A 93 8.70 -0.42 6.30
CA VAL A 93 8.35 -1.83 6.27
C VAL A 93 8.40 -2.29 4.82
N VAL A 94 9.30 -3.21 4.51
CA VAL A 94 9.49 -3.72 3.15
C VAL A 94 8.68 -5.01 2.99
N PHE A 95 7.63 -4.94 2.18
CA PHE A 95 6.82 -6.05 1.75
C PHE A 95 7.41 -6.61 0.44
N TYR A 96 8.41 -7.49 0.56
CA TYR A 96 9.04 -8.09 -0.60
C TYR A 96 8.13 -9.17 -1.19
N SER A 97 7.62 -8.94 -2.38
CA SER A 97 6.66 -9.85 -2.98
C SER A 97 7.33 -11.06 -3.62
N LEU A 98 7.03 -12.25 -3.09
CA LEU A 98 7.59 -13.53 -3.52
C LEU A 98 6.48 -14.41 -4.10
N THR A 99 6.64 -14.84 -5.35
CA THR A 99 5.56 -15.47 -6.14
C THR A 99 5.99 -16.74 -6.85
N ALA A 100 7.30 -16.98 -7.05
CA ALA A 100 7.82 -18.05 -7.91
C ALA A 100 7.30 -18.03 -9.37
N LEU A 101 7.04 -16.83 -9.91
CA LEU A 101 6.58 -16.64 -11.31
C LEU A 101 7.60 -15.89 -12.18
N ASP A 102 8.83 -15.72 -11.69
CA ASP A 102 9.98 -15.11 -12.38
C ASP A 102 9.68 -13.79 -13.11
N GLU A 103 8.92 -12.89 -12.46
CA GLU A 103 8.53 -11.62 -13.08
C GLU A 103 9.75 -10.75 -13.38
N GLY A 104 9.75 -10.11 -14.55
CA GLY A 104 10.92 -9.37 -15.03
C GLY A 104 12.13 -10.25 -15.36
N GLY A 105 11.98 -11.58 -15.42
CA GLY A 105 13.07 -12.52 -15.67
C GLY A 105 13.97 -12.75 -14.44
N ILE A 106 13.54 -12.33 -13.26
CA ILE A 106 14.30 -12.47 -12.01
C ILE A 106 13.93 -13.81 -11.36
N SER A 107 14.94 -14.67 -11.18
CA SER A 107 14.77 -16.01 -10.61
C SER A 107 14.31 -15.98 -9.15
N PHE A 108 13.72 -17.09 -8.68
CA PHE A 108 13.38 -17.25 -7.27
C PHE A 108 14.61 -17.06 -6.35
N ASP A 109 15.76 -17.62 -6.71
CA ASP A 109 16.97 -17.54 -5.89
C ASP A 109 17.51 -16.11 -5.81
N ASP A 110 17.49 -15.35 -6.91
CA ASP A 110 17.86 -13.93 -6.90
C ASP A 110 16.92 -13.11 -6.01
N ARG A 111 15.64 -13.47 -5.96
CA ARG A 111 14.68 -12.84 -5.03
C ARG A 111 15.02 -13.13 -3.58
N VAL A 112 15.43 -14.37 -3.27
CA VAL A 112 15.89 -14.75 -1.93
C VAL A 112 17.14 -13.95 -1.55
N VAL A 113 18.10 -13.82 -2.47
CA VAL A 113 19.28 -12.95 -2.28
C VAL A 113 18.84 -11.52 -1.96
N MET A 114 17.94 -10.94 -2.76
CA MET A 114 17.46 -9.58 -2.52
C MET A 114 16.74 -9.42 -1.17
N ILE A 115 15.91 -10.39 -0.76
CA ILE A 115 15.26 -10.39 0.57
C ILE A 115 16.31 -10.34 1.68
N ARG A 116 17.37 -11.16 1.58
CA ARG A 116 18.45 -11.19 2.55
C ARG A 116 19.20 -9.86 2.63
N GLU A 117 19.55 -9.27 1.49
CA GLU A 117 20.23 -7.97 1.44
C GLU A 117 19.32 -6.85 2.00
N LEU A 118 18.04 -6.84 1.64
CA LEU A 118 17.07 -5.88 2.17
C LEU A 118 16.87 -6.02 3.67
N ARG A 119 16.89 -7.23 4.23
CA ARG A 119 16.76 -7.46 5.68
C ARG A 119 17.92 -6.87 6.48
N GLN A 120 19.11 -6.76 5.88
CA GLN A 120 20.27 -6.10 6.48
C GLN A 120 20.14 -4.58 6.48
N ILE A 121 19.48 -4.01 5.46
CA ILE A 121 19.27 -2.56 5.33
C ILE A 121 18.04 -2.11 6.13
N PHE A 122 16.94 -2.82 5.98
CA PHE A 122 15.65 -2.56 6.63
C PHE A 122 15.25 -3.79 7.45
N PRO A 123 15.44 -3.76 8.78
CA PRO A 123 15.11 -4.89 9.63
C PRO A 123 13.65 -5.34 9.57
N ASN A 124 12.75 -4.44 9.18
CA ASN A 124 11.32 -4.69 9.02
C ASN A 124 10.97 -5.22 7.61
N THR A 125 11.87 -5.98 6.98
CA THR A 125 11.62 -6.67 5.71
C THR A 125 10.90 -7.99 5.96
N LEU A 126 9.85 -8.26 5.18
CA LEU A 126 9.05 -9.48 5.29
C LEU A 126 8.68 -10.05 3.91
N VAL A 127 8.29 -11.34 3.90
CA VAL A 127 7.81 -12.02 2.69
C VAL A 127 6.33 -11.69 2.45
N PHE A 128 5.98 -11.26 1.25
CA PHE A 128 4.61 -10.98 0.85
C PHE A 128 4.18 -11.88 -0.31
N THR A 129 3.25 -12.80 -0.10
CA THR A 129 2.90 -13.81 -1.12
C THR A 129 1.88 -13.30 -2.14
N ARG A 130 2.12 -12.14 -2.79
CA ARG A 130 1.15 -11.52 -3.71
C ARG A 130 1.65 -11.37 -5.16
N PRO A 131 0.89 -11.90 -6.15
CA PRO A 131 -0.33 -12.71 -6.01
C PRO A 131 -0.02 -14.20 -5.80
N ILE A 132 -0.99 -14.89 -5.17
CA ILE A 132 -1.19 -16.32 -5.40
C ILE A 132 -2.23 -16.45 -6.51
N ILE A 133 -1.95 -17.25 -7.52
CA ILE A 133 -2.79 -17.45 -8.72
C ILE A 133 -3.08 -18.94 -8.84
N ARG A 134 -4.36 -19.26 -8.96
CA ARG A 134 -4.83 -20.64 -9.03
C ARG A 134 -4.17 -21.41 -10.19
N GLY A 135 -3.58 -22.56 -9.86
CA GLY A 135 -2.92 -23.46 -10.80
C GLY A 135 -1.55 -23.01 -11.30
N LEU A 136 -1.02 -21.88 -10.79
CA LEU A 136 0.32 -21.40 -11.17
C LEU A 136 1.32 -21.47 -10.01
N ASN A 137 0.94 -20.98 -8.83
CA ASN A 137 1.82 -20.92 -7.65
C ASN A 137 1.07 -21.16 -6.33
N ASP A 138 -0.05 -21.88 -6.38
CA ASP A 138 -0.87 -22.24 -5.22
C ASP A 138 -0.70 -23.71 -4.79
N ASP A 139 0.28 -24.43 -5.35
CA ASP A 139 0.55 -25.81 -4.99
C ASP A 139 1.31 -25.92 -3.64
N PRO A 140 1.12 -27.00 -2.86
CA PRO A 140 1.74 -27.15 -1.54
C PRO A 140 3.26 -26.98 -1.51
N LYS A 141 3.97 -27.41 -2.57
CA LYS A 141 5.44 -27.33 -2.62
C LYS A 141 5.88 -25.87 -2.79
N THR A 142 5.21 -25.11 -3.64
CA THR A 142 5.48 -23.68 -3.82
C THR A 142 5.13 -22.87 -2.57
N LEU A 143 3.99 -23.16 -1.94
CA LEU A 143 3.59 -22.51 -0.69
C LEU A 143 4.60 -22.76 0.44
N GLN A 144 5.07 -24.01 0.59
CA GLN A 144 6.10 -24.35 1.56
C GLN A 144 7.39 -23.55 1.32
N LYS A 145 7.85 -23.43 0.06
CA LYS A 145 9.03 -22.61 -0.28
C LYS A 145 8.92 -21.17 0.19
N PHE A 146 7.75 -20.55 0.09
CA PHE A 146 7.56 -19.18 0.58
C PHE A 146 7.72 -19.08 2.10
N VAL A 147 7.20 -20.08 2.82
CA VAL A 147 7.32 -20.17 4.28
C VAL A 147 8.75 -20.46 4.70
N ASP A 148 9.46 -21.34 3.99
CA ASP A 148 10.87 -21.66 4.27
C ASP A 148 11.74 -20.39 4.16
N VAL A 149 11.55 -19.59 3.10
CA VAL A 149 12.25 -18.30 2.93
C VAL A 149 11.90 -17.32 4.04
N ALA A 150 10.64 -17.26 4.45
CA ALA A 150 10.24 -16.41 5.58
C ALA A 150 10.87 -16.89 6.89
N ALA A 151 10.87 -18.18 7.17
CA ALA A 151 11.48 -18.77 8.37
C ALA A 151 12.98 -18.51 8.44
N GLU A 152 13.68 -18.64 7.30
CA GLU A 152 15.12 -18.46 7.24
C GLU A 152 15.56 -16.99 7.35
N HIS A 153 14.79 -16.04 6.81
CA HIS A 153 15.28 -14.67 6.62
C HIS A 153 14.49 -13.58 7.32
N THR A 154 13.19 -13.72 7.54
CA THR A 154 12.34 -12.60 7.99
C THR A 154 11.58 -12.88 9.28
N GLY A 155 11.22 -14.13 9.56
CA GLY A 155 10.29 -14.55 10.61
C GLY A 155 8.85 -14.08 10.41
N LEU A 156 8.57 -13.37 9.31
CA LEU A 156 7.31 -12.66 9.07
C LEU A 156 6.83 -12.90 7.63
N LEU A 157 5.54 -13.18 7.48
CA LEU A 157 4.90 -13.38 6.18
C LEU A 157 3.53 -12.68 6.11
N VAL A 158 3.22 -12.02 4.99
CA VAL A 158 1.87 -11.53 4.71
C VAL A 158 1.24 -12.37 3.62
N LEU A 159 0.03 -12.86 3.89
CA LEU A 159 -0.76 -13.67 2.99
C LEU A 159 -1.28 -12.77 1.86
N GLY A 160 -0.91 -13.09 0.62
CA GLY A 160 -1.53 -12.48 -0.55
C GLY A 160 -2.98 -12.92 -0.72
N GLY A 161 -3.79 -12.11 -1.41
CA GLY A 161 -5.10 -12.57 -1.86
C GLY A 161 -4.94 -13.56 -3.01
N LEU A 162 -5.66 -14.69 -2.97
CA LEU A 162 -5.75 -15.61 -4.10
C LEU A 162 -6.54 -14.96 -5.25
N HIS A 163 -5.96 -14.96 -6.45
CA HIS A 163 -6.59 -14.48 -7.67
C HIS A 163 -7.11 -15.66 -8.49
N ASP A 164 -8.32 -15.52 -9.03
CA ASP A 164 -8.82 -16.42 -10.07
C ASP A 164 -8.17 -16.12 -11.43
N PRO A 165 -8.37 -16.96 -12.46
CA PRO A 165 -7.79 -16.73 -13.79
C PRO A 165 -8.19 -15.39 -14.43
N TYR A 166 -9.27 -14.77 -13.96
CA TYR A 166 -9.75 -13.45 -14.38
C TYR A 166 -9.26 -12.32 -13.46
N LYS A 167 -8.26 -12.60 -12.62
CA LYS A 167 -7.63 -11.67 -11.66
C LYS A 167 -8.57 -11.21 -10.54
N LYS A 168 -9.74 -11.83 -10.38
CA LYS A 168 -10.64 -11.54 -9.25
C LYS A 168 -10.10 -12.20 -7.99
N LYS A 169 -9.99 -11.44 -6.90
CA LYS A 169 -9.65 -12.04 -5.61
C LYS A 169 -10.75 -13.03 -5.22
N LYS A 170 -10.45 -14.33 -5.22
CA LYS A 170 -11.31 -15.39 -4.70
C LYS A 170 -10.60 -16.00 -3.51
N ILE A 171 -11.23 -16.00 -2.35
CA ILE A 171 -10.71 -16.75 -1.21
C ILE A 171 -11.12 -18.21 -1.41
N GLN A 172 -10.20 -19.08 -1.77
CA GLN A 172 -10.38 -20.50 -1.48
C GLN A 172 -9.70 -20.74 -0.13
N ARG A 173 -10.53 -20.96 0.88
CA ARG A 173 -10.12 -21.23 2.27
C ARG A 173 -8.93 -22.21 2.38
N PRO A 174 -8.82 -23.28 1.56
CA PRO A 174 -7.71 -24.24 1.70
C PRO A 174 -6.30 -23.67 1.54
N VAL A 175 -6.06 -22.74 0.60
CA VAL A 175 -4.69 -22.22 0.35
C VAL A 175 -4.24 -21.31 1.48
N GLU A 176 -5.15 -20.49 1.98
CA GLU A 176 -4.89 -19.56 3.07
C GLU A 176 -4.71 -20.30 4.40
N GLU A 177 -5.58 -21.26 4.70
CA GLU A 177 -5.47 -22.15 5.86
C GLU A 177 -4.15 -22.92 5.83
N LEU A 178 -3.78 -23.49 4.67
CA LEU A 178 -2.52 -24.22 4.52
C LEU A 178 -1.29 -23.33 4.73
N LEU A 179 -1.27 -22.10 4.19
CA LEU A 179 -0.17 -21.17 4.46
C LEU A 179 -0.08 -20.79 5.94
N VAL A 180 -1.22 -20.63 6.62
CA VAL A 180 -1.25 -20.39 8.06
C VAL A 180 -0.66 -21.57 8.82
N GLU A 181 -1.08 -22.80 8.51
CA GLU A 181 -0.57 -24.03 9.12
C GLU A 181 0.94 -24.18 8.94
N TYR A 182 1.45 -23.94 7.73
CA TYR A 182 2.88 -24.00 7.44
C TYR A 182 3.65 -22.93 8.22
N CYS A 183 3.12 -21.71 8.28
CA CYS A 183 3.74 -20.64 9.07
C CYS A 183 3.79 -21.01 10.56
N ASP A 184 2.71 -21.54 11.12
CA ASP A 184 2.66 -21.96 12.52
C ASP A 184 3.67 -23.08 12.81
N ALA A 185 3.75 -24.08 11.93
CA ALA A 185 4.70 -25.19 12.05
C ALA A 185 6.17 -24.72 11.97
N ALA A 186 6.45 -23.68 11.18
CA ALA A 186 7.78 -23.11 10.99
C ALA A 186 8.11 -21.99 12.01
N GLY A 187 7.18 -21.61 12.89
CA GLY A 187 7.37 -20.48 13.81
C GLY A 187 7.38 -19.10 13.13
N VAL A 188 6.85 -18.99 11.91
CA VAL A 188 6.72 -17.74 11.15
C VAL A 188 5.42 -17.03 11.54
N LYS A 189 5.50 -15.75 11.90
CA LYS A 189 4.29 -14.97 12.15
C LYS A 189 3.67 -14.56 10.83
N CYS A 190 2.44 -15.00 10.57
CA CYS A 190 1.70 -14.66 9.36
C CYS A 190 0.60 -13.61 9.61
N PHE A 191 0.25 -12.82 8.58
CA PHE A 191 -0.81 -11.81 8.63
C PHE A 191 -1.65 -11.78 7.35
N HIS A 192 -2.98 -11.56 7.46
CA HIS A 192 -3.84 -11.41 6.27
C HIS A 192 -3.69 -10.10 5.52
N LYS A 193 -3.31 -9.03 6.21
CA LYS A 193 -3.19 -7.68 5.62
C LYS A 193 -1.85 -7.07 6.01
N THR A 194 -1.35 -6.25 5.10
CA THR A 194 -0.11 -5.49 5.27
C THR A 194 -0.22 -4.48 6.40
N SER A 195 -1.43 -3.95 6.66
CA SER A 195 -1.71 -3.13 7.85
C SER A 195 -1.54 -3.87 9.16
N CYS A 196 -1.93 -5.15 9.24
CA CYS A 196 -1.77 -5.94 10.46
C CYS A 196 -0.29 -6.15 10.77
N ALA A 197 0.49 -6.50 9.75
CA ALA A 197 1.94 -6.66 9.87
C ALA A 197 2.64 -5.35 10.25
N GLY A 198 2.30 -4.23 9.59
CA GLY A 198 2.86 -2.92 9.92
C GLY A 198 2.50 -2.47 11.34
N ALA A 199 1.26 -2.68 11.76
CA ALA A 199 0.82 -2.40 13.13
C ALA A 199 1.54 -3.27 14.15
N TYR A 200 1.67 -4.58 13.87
CA TYR A 200 2.42 -5.52 14.71
C TYR A 200 3.87 -5.07 14.89
N ILE A 201 4.61 -4.89 13.79
CA ILE A 201 6.05 -4.54 13.79
C ILE A 201 6.33 -3.29 14.63
N HIS A 202 5.44 -2.30 14.58
CA HIS A 202 5.62 -1.03 15.28
C HIS A 202 4.88 -0.94 16.62
N GLY A 203 4.28 -2.03 17.12
CA GLY A 203 3.58 -2.02 18.41
C GLY A 203 2.36 -1.10 18.45
N MET A 204 1.63 -0.98 17.34
CA MET A 204 0.52 -0.03 17.19
C MET A 204 -0.84 -0.72 17.07
N GLU A 205 -1.92 0.02 17.37
CA GLU A 205 -3.29 -0.35 17.00
C GLU A 205 -3.42 -0.47 15.47
N CYS A 206 -4.01 -1.57 15.01
CA CYS A 206 -4.24 -1.85 13.61
C CYS A 206 -5.28 -0.88 13.03
N TRP A 207 -4.85 0.03 12.16
CA TRP A 207 -5.67 1.10 11.57
C TRP A 207 -6.80 0.66 10.63
N VAL A 208 -6.98 -0.65 10.46
CA VAL A 208 -8.05 -1.22 9.64
C VAL A 208 -9.07 -1.98 10.49
N HIS A 209 -8.67 -2.51 11.65
CA HIS A 209 -9.48 -3.43 12.46
C HIS A 209 -9.73 -2.94 13.89
N ASP A 210 -8.77 -2.22 14.49
CA ASP A 210 -8.90 -1.69 15.84
C ASP A 210 -9.59 -0.32 15.75
N LEU A 211 -10.87 -0.37 15.36
CA LEU A 211 -11.70 0.80 15.15
C LEU A 211 -12.47 1.12 16.43
N SER A 212 -12.72 2.41 16.62
CA SER A 212 -13.37 3.00 17.79
C SER A 212 -14.15 4.24 17.35
N ALA A 213 -14.66 5.01 18.31
CA ALA A 213 -15.28 6.30 18.01
C ALA A 213 -14.33 7.21 17.17
N PRO A 214 -14.87 7.96 16.19
CA PRO A 214 -14.11 8.80 15.28
C PRO A 214 -13.17 9.77 15.99
N ARG A 215 -11.91 9.76 15.55
CA ARG A 215 -10.86 10.71 15.94
C ARG A 215 -10.55 11.67 14.78
N ASN A 216 -9.80 12.74 15.04
CA ASN A 216 -9.34 13.68 14.00
C ASN A 216 -10.46 14.29 13.14
N LEU A 217 -11.63 14.56 13.72
CA LEU A 217 -12.78 15.12 12.99
C LEU A 217 -12.49 16.53 12.44
N ASP A 218 -11.66 17.31 13.15
CA ASP A 218 -11.12 18.58 12.69
C ASP A 218 -10.33 18.43 11.38
N ALA A 219 -9.54 17.36 11.25
CA ALA A 219 -8.83 17.03 10.03
C ALA A 219 -9.80 16.68 8.89
N VAL A 220 -10.85 15.91 9.17
CA VAL A 220 -11.87 15.55 8.18
C VAL A 220 -12.56 16.81 7.64
N SER A 221 -12.98 17.72 8.53
CA SER A 221 -13.57 19.00 8.14
C SER A 221 -12.58 19.88 7.36
N ALA A 222 -11.32 19.97 7.80
CA ALA A 222 -10.28 20.74 7.10
C ALA A 222 -9.97 20.19 5.70
N MET A 223 -10.20 18.90 5.49
CA MET A 223 -10.08 18.23 4.19
C MET A 223 -11.31 18.45 3.29
N GLY A 224 -12.30 19.23 3.72
CA GLY A 224 -13.48 19.58 2.92
C GLY A 224 -14.49 18.45 2.77
N TYR A 225 -14.48 17.48 3.68
CA TYR A 225 -15.55 16.48 3.77
C TYR A 225 -16.74 17.04 4.56
N GLU A 226 -17.92 16.77 4.04
CA GLU A 226 -19.19 16.94 4.76
C GLU A 226 -19.59 15.57 5.30
N PHE A 227 -19.84 15.50 6.61
CA PHE A 227 -20.13 14.24 7.27
C PHE A 227 -21.04 14.44 8.49
N ASP A 228 -21.76 13.39 8.84
CA ASP A 228 -22.48 13.25 10.10
C ASP A 228 -21.80 12.18 10.97
N ILE A 229 -22.09 12.22 12.27
CA ILE A 229 -21.73 11.16 13.21
C ILE A 229 -23.01 10.46 13.67
N ILE A 230 -23.12 9.18 13.37
CA ILE A 230 -24.28 8.34 13.73
C ILE A 230 -23.74 7.05 14.34
N ASP A 231 -24.20 6.72 15.55
CA ASP A 231 -23.79 5.51 16.28
C ASP A 231 -22.26 5.32 16.32
N ASP A 232 -21.56 6.37 16.77
CA ASP A 232 -20.09 6.41 16.83
C ASP A 232 -19.39 6.08 15.50
N SER A 233 -20.03 6.41 14.38
CA SER A 233 -19.50 6.16 13.04
C SER A 233 -19.60 7.39 12.16
N LEU A 234 -18.65 7.53 11.24
CA LEU A 234 -18.62 8.65 10.30
C LEU A 234 -19.45 8.31 9.06
N VAL A 235 -20.40 9.18 8.72
CA VAL A 235 -21.32 8.97 7.60
C VAL A 235 -21.16 10.09 6.58
N LEU A 236 -20.87 9.72 5.33
CA LEU A 236 -20.83 10.63 4.19
C LEU A 236 -22.07 10.42 3.32
N GLN A 237 -22.62 11.51 2.81
CA GLN A 237 -23.67 11.47 1.80
C GLN A 237 -23.19 10.80 0.50
N GLN A 238 -21.96 11.09 0.09
CA GLN A 238 -21.37 10.54 -1.13
C GLN A 238 -19.85 10.38 -0.98
N GLY A 239 -19.28 9.46 -1.76
CA GLY A 239 -17.83 9.32 -1.86
C GLY A 239 -17.42 8.10 -2.67
N THR A 240 -16.17 7.69 -2.52
CA THR A 240 -15.57 6.55 -3.22
C THR A 240 -15.04 5.50 -2.24
N THR A 241 -14.60 4.37 -2.79
CA THR A 241 -13.79 3.41 -2.04
C THR A 241 -12.51 4.02 -1.47
N GLY A 242 -11.93 5.03 -2.14
CA GLY A 242 -10.79 5.80 -1.63
C GLY A 242 -11.12 6.53 -0.34
N ASP A 243 -12.25 7.23 -0.32
CA ASP A 243 -12.72 7.98 0.85
C ASP A 243 -12.97 7.05 2.05
N ILE A 244 -13.62 5.90 1.82
CA ILE A 244 -13.82 4.88 2.88
C ILE A 244 -12.46 4.48 3.48
N ASN A 245 -11.47 4.14 2.65
CA ASN A 245 -10.19 3.68 3.19
C ASN A 245 -9.45 4.80 3.91
N PHE A 246 -9.41 6.00 3.33
CA PHE A 246 -8.70 7.14 3.88
C PHE A 246 -9.27 7.57 5.23
N LEU A 247 -10.59 7.74 5.31
CA LEU A 247 -11.25 8.20 6.52
C LEU A 247 -11.21 7.13 7.62
N ARG A 248 -11.26 5.83 7.29
CA ARG A 248 -11.01 4.77 8.28
C ARG A 248 -9.60 4.88 8.88
N MET A 249 -8.58 5.12 8.06
CA MET A 249 -7.20 5.29 8.54
C MET A 249 -7.04 6.55 9.39
N LEU A 250 -7.60 7.67 8.92
CA LEU A 250 -7.49 8.96 9.57
C LEU A 250 -8.25 9.00 10.89
N CYS A 251 -9.47 8.47 10.91
CA CYS A 251 -10.37 8.60 12.06
C CYS A 251 -10.31 7.41 13.01
N ARG A 252 -9.72 6.28 12.59
CA ARG A 252 -9.75 5.01 13.34
C ARG A 252 -11.17 4.59 13.71
N SER A 253 -12.10 4.75 12.78
CA SER A 253 -13.53 4.49 12.94
C SER A 253 -14.10 3.82 11.71
N ASP A 254 -15.26 3.19 11.88
CA ASP A 254 -16.10 2.81 10.75
C ASP A 254 -16.60 4.05 9.98
N VAL A 255 -16.72 3.85 8.67
CA VAL A 255 -17.09 4.89 7.71
C VAL A 255 -18.16 4.32 6.79
N TYR A 256 -19.25 5.06 6.67
CA TYR A 256 -20.41 4.74 5.86
C TYR A 256 -20.55 5.77 4.74
N ILE A 257 -20.93 5.32 3.55
CA ILE A 257 -21.26 6.19 2.42
C ILE A 257 -22.67 5.86 1.94
N GLU A 258 -23.56 6.85 1.86
CA GLU A 258 -24.92 6.64 1.34
C GLU A 258 -24.90 6.41 -0.18
N GLU A 259 -24.18 7.25 -0.94
CA GLU A 259 -24.01 7.08 -2.38
C GLU A 259 -22.54 6.83 -2.79
N LEU A 260 -22.21 5.56 -3.10
CA LEU A 260 -20.88 5.21 -3.60
C LEU A 260 -20.73 5.60 -5.09
N LYS A 261 -20.01 6.68 -5.37
CA LYS A 261 -19.82 7.21 -6.72
C LYS A 261 -18.85 6.39 -7.58
N SER A 262 -17.87 5.73 -6.95
CA SER A 262 -16.86 4.93 -7.66
C SER A 262 -16.15 3.92 -6.75
N ASN A 263 -15.74 2.78 -7.32
CA ASN A 263 -14.88 1.81 -6.62
C ASN A 263 -13.39 2.15 -6.68
N TYR A 264 -12.98 3.25 -7.34
CA TYR A 264 -11.59 3.67 -7.34
C TYR A 264 -11.12 4.12 -5.96
N ASN A 265 -9.81 4.06 -5.76
CA ASN A 265 -9.16 4.44 -4.53
C ASN A 265 -8.94 5.97 -4.42
N LEU A 266 -9.48 6.74 -5.37
CA LEU A 266 -9.32 8.19 -5.46
C LEU A 266 -10.15 8.90 -4.40
N LEU A 267 -9.58 9.90 -3.74
CA LEU A 267 -10.32 10.75 -2.79
C LEU A 267 -11.17 11.78 -3.52
N THR A 268 -12.30 12.15 -2.93
CA THR A 268 -13.23 13.15 -3.49
C THR A 268 -12.97 14.58 -3.01
N VAL A 269 -11.94 14.79 -2.18
CA VAL A 269 -11.55 16.12 -1.68
C VAL A 269 -11.12 17.05 -2.81
N PRO A 270 -11.26 18.38 -2.64
CA PRO A 270 -10.95 19.33 -3.70
C PRO A 270 -9.44 19.50 -3.84
N ALA A 271 -8.80 18.64 -4.64
CA ALA A 271 -7.35 18.65 -4.87
C ALA A 271 -6.96 19.09 -6.30
N GLY A 272 -7.88 19.68 -7.06
CA GLY A 272 -7.63 20.11 -8.44
C GLY A 272 -7.35 18.91 -9.35
N ASP A 273 -6.24 18.95 -10.08
CA ASP A 273 -5.79 17.84 -10.93
C ASP A 273 -4.92 16.80 -10.19
N HIS A 274 -4.62 17.05 -8.90
CA HIS A 274 -3.89 16.10 -8.08
C HIS A 274 -4.76 14.90 -7.74
N LYS A 275 -4.31 13.73 -8.17
CA LYS A 275 -4.97 12.47 -7.85
C LYS A 275 -4.50 12.02 -6.48
N LEU A 276 -5.32 12.21 -5.45
CA LEU A 276 -5.05 11.68 -4.12
C LEU A 276 -5.66 10.28 -4.02
N GLU A 277 -4.88 9.31 -3.55
CA GLU A 277 -5.29 7.91 -3.50
C GLU A 277 -5.06 7.30 -2.11
N ALA A 278 -6.06 6.55 -1.62
CA ALA A 278 -5.90 5.66 -0.48
C ALA A 278 -6.33 4.24 -0.84
N THR A 279 -5.34 3.34 -0.84
CA THR A 279 -5.58 1.90 -0.95
C THR A 279 -6.29 1.38 0.31
N SER A 280 -6.58 0.08 0.40
CA SER A 280 -7.28 -0.52 1.54
C SER A 280 -6.65 -0.27 2.92
N SER A 281 -5.41 0.19 2.97
CA SER A 281 -4.64 0.35 4.21
C SER A 281 -3.49 1.36 4.12
N TRP A 282 -3.32 2.09 3.01
CA TRP A 282 -2.19 3.01 2.85
C TRP A 282 -2.60 4.22 2.02
N PHE A 283 -2.21 5.41 2.47
CA PHE A 283 -2.24 6.60 1.63
C PHE A 283 -1.05 6.55 0.66
N ALA A 284 -1.34 6.64 -0.64
CA ALA A 284 -0.30 6.48 -1.65
C ALA A 284 0.42 7.80 -1.91
N TRP A 285 1.76 7.78 -1.84
CA TRP A 285 2.62 8.86 -2.32
C TRP A 285 3.57 8.31 -3.40
N SER A 286 3.11 8.34 -4.63
CA SER A 286 3.71 7.59 -5.74
C SER A 286 3.95 8.46 -6.98
N GLU A 287 4.96 8.08 -7.75
CA GLU A 287 5.15 8.58 -9.11
C GLU A 287 5.21 7.37 -10.03
N ASN A 288 4.19 7.21 -10.86
CA ASN A 288 4.20 6.19 -11.88
C ASN A 288 5.26 6.54 -12.92
N ILE A 289 5.95 5.53 -13.42
CA ILE A 289 6.88 5.65 -14.54
C ILE A 289 6.49 4.68 -15.65
N GLU A 290 7.17 4.77 -16.79
CA GLU A 290 6.84 3.95 -17.96
C GLU A 290 7.38 2.52 -17.82
N THR A 291 8.41 2.32 -17.00
CA THR A 291 9.06 1.03 -16.74
C THR A 291 8.51 0.38 -15.46
N CYS A 292 8.37 -0.94 -15.52
CA CYS A 292 7.99 -1.80 -14.40
C CYS A 292 8.39 -3.24 -14.80
N LEU A 293 8.35 -4.19 -13.87
CA LEU A 293 8.62 -5.63 -14.10
C LEU A 293 7.59 -6.32 -15.04
N ASP A 294 6.64 -5.55 -15.57
CA ASP A 294 5.64 -5.91 -16.58
C ASP A 294 4.82 -7.17 -16.33
N CYS A 295 4.60 -7.53 -15.06
CA CYS A 295 3.85 -8.73 -14.66
C CYS A 295 2.57 -8.93 -15.50
N SER A 296 2.39 -10.11 -16.09
CA SER A 296 1.26 -10.46 -16.96
C SER A 296 -0.08 -10.38 -16.22
N TYR A 297 -0.07 -10.66 -14.93
CA TYR A 297 -1.23 -10.65 -14.05
C TYR A 297 -1.51 -9.26 -13.41
N CYS A 298 -0.70 -8.23 -13.66
CA CYS A 298 -0.84 -6.94 -12.99
C CYS A 298 -2.23 -6.31 -13.23
N ILE A 299 -2.96 -6.03 -12.15
CA ILE A 299 -4.29 -5.41 -12.20
C ILE A 299 -4.22 -3.90 -12.46
N ILE A 300 -3.09 -3.27 -12.15
CA ILE A 300 -2.89 -1.84 -12.30
C ILE A 300 -3.00 -1.41 -13.77
N LYS A 301 -2.60 -2.30 -14.70
CA LYS A 301 -2.81 -2.14 -16.14
C LYS A 301 -4.29 -2.00 -16.55
N GLN A 302 -5.22 -2.43 -15.68
CA GLN A 302 -6.67 -2.32 -15.90
C GLN A 302 -7.27 -1.05 -15.27
N ILE A 303 -6.51 -0.31 -14.47
CA ILE A 303 -6.96 0.92 -13.81
C ILE A 303 -6.60 2.09 -14.72
N GLU A 304 -7.62 2.83 -15.18
CA GLU A 304 -7.47 3.77 -16.29
C GLU A 304 -6.47 4.90 -16.02
N TYR A 305 -6.43 5.39 -14.79
CA TYR A 305 -5.57 6.50 -14.36
C TYR A 305 -4.19 6.05 -13.86
N LEU A 306 -3.93 4.73 -13.79
CA LEU A 306 -2.65 4.15 -13.35
C LEU A 306 -1.92 3.36 -14.45
N LYS A 307 -2.22 3.64 -15.72
CA LYS A 307 -1.58 2.97 -16.87
C LYS A 307 -0.09 3.30 -16.94
N LYS A 308 0.61 2.66 -17.90
CA LYS A 308 2.04 2.87 -18.24
C LYS A 308 2.31 4.31 -18.70
N MET A 309 2.28 5.27 -17.79
CA MET A 309 2.51 6.68 -18.06
C MET A 309 3.05 7.36 -16.82
N ARG A 310 3.78 8.45 -17.03
CA ARG A 310 4.21 9.31 -15.94
C ARG A 310 3.01 10.02 -15.34
N VAL A 311 2.68 9.69 -14.09
CA VAL A 311 1.63 10.36 -13.33
C VAL A 311 1.98 10.37 -11.85
N ARG A 312 1.84 11.53 -11.21
CA ARG A 312 1.98 11.67 -9.77
C ARG A 312 0.66 11.35 -9.08
N ILE A 313 0.73 10.54 -8.04
CA ILE A 313 -0.39 10.14 -7.20
C ILE A 313 -0.04 10.48 -5.75
N GLY A 314 -0.91 11.22 -5.09
CA GLY A 314 -0.69 11.72 -3.74
C GLY A 314 0.34 12.84 -3.67
N VAL A 315 0.67 13.19 -2.43
CA VAL A 315 1.60 14.25 -2.04
C VAL A 315 2.26 13.86 -0.72
N HIS A 316 3.26 14.61 -0.25
CA HIS A 316 3.74 14.44 1.12
C HIS A 316 2.56 14.64 2.12
N PRO A 317 2.35 13.76 3.13
CA PRO A 317 1.17 13.82 4.01
C PRO A 317 0.93 15.17 4.68
N THR A 318 2.00 15.84 5.13
CA THR A 318 1.89 17.18 5.76
C THR A 318 1.42 18.27 4.81
N ARG A 319 1.49 18.06 3.49
CA ARG A 319 1.02 18.99 2.46
C ARG A 319 -0.44 18.78 2.12
N LEU A 320 -1.05 17.67 2.54
CA LEU A 320 -2.42 17.30 2.18
C LEU A 320 -3.45 18.42 2.48
N PRO A 321 -3.45 19.08 3.66
CA PRO A 321 -4.38 20.18 3.93
C PRO A 321 -4.16 21.37 3.01
N SER A 322 -2.90 21.73 2.74
CA SER A 322 -2.57 22.88 1.88
C SER A 322 -3.07 22.65 0.45
N VAL A 323 -2.86 21.45 -0.10
CA VAL A 323 -3.37 21.05 -1.42
C VAL A 323 -4.90 21.20 -1.47
N VAL A 324 -5.58 20.70 -0.45
CA VAL A 324 -7.05 20.78 -0.38
C VAL A 324 -7.54 22.22 -0.23
N SER A 325 -6.90 23.04 0.59
CA SER A 325 -7.30 24.44 0.81
C SER A 325 -7.04 25.35 -0.39
N GLN A 326 -6.00 25.06 -1.18
CA GLN A 326 -5.59 25.88 -2.32
C GLN A 326 -6.40 25.56 -3.57
N HIS A 327 -7.03 24.39 -3.62
CA HIS A 327 -7.83 23.96 -4.75
C HIS A 327 -9.31 23.92 -4.37
N GLY A 328 -10.16 24.62 -5.13
CA GLY A 328 -11.62 24.57 -4.93
C GLY A 328 -12.32 23.47 -5.73
N ARG A 329 -11.60 22.75 -6.60
CA ARG A 329 -12.16 21.82 -7.57
C ARG A 329 -11.94 20.37 -7.14
N ARG A 330 -13.03 19.59 -7.07
CA ARG A 330 -13.01 18.14 -6.88
C ARG A 330 -12.69 17.42 -8.19
N ILE A 331 -12.10 16.24 -8.10
CA ILE A 331 -11.85 15.41 -9.28
C ILE A 331 -13.16 15.02 -9.94
N ASP A 332 -13.24 15.16 -11.26
CA ASP A 332 -14.40 14.71 -12.03
C ASP A 332 -14.34 13.17 -12.17
N LEU A 333 -15.18 12.46 -11.41
CA LEU A 333 -15.22 10.99 -11.47
C LEU A 333 -15.94 10.46 -12.73
N SER A 334 -16.69 11.31 -13.45
CA SER A 334 -17.42 10.90 -14.65
C SER A 334 -16.50 10.56 -15.83
N GLN A 335 -15.25 11.05 -15.79
CA GLN A 335 -14.23 10.75 -16.79
C GLN A 335 -13.72 9.30 -16.75
N PHE A 336 -13.99 8.56 -15.66
CA PHE A 336 -13.56 7.18 -15.51
C PHE A 336 -14.71 6.21 -15.77
N ARG A 337 -14.39 5.03 -16.30
CA ARG A 337 -15.40 3.97 -16.49
C ARG A 337 -16.04 3.61 -15.15
N LYS A 338 -17.38 3.61 -15.13
CA LYS A 338 -18.14 3.04 -14.00
C LYS A 338 -17.80 1.56 -13.87
N THR A 339 -17.05 1.21 -12.83
CA THR A 339 -16.94 -0.18 -12.40
C THR A 339 -18.29 -0.65 -11.88
N LYS A 340 -18.72 -1.86 -12.23
CA LYS A 340 -19.95 -2.45 -11.66
C LYS A 340 -19.84 -2.44 -10.13
N LEU A 341 -20.61 -1.58 -9.48
CA LEU A 341 -20.89 -1.71 -8.06
C LEU A 341 -21.71 -2.98 -7.88
N ARG A 342 -21.53 -3.69 -6.76
CA ARG A 342 -22.50 -4.74 -6.43
C ARG A 342 -23.76 -4.01 -5.99
N ASP A 343 -24.83 -4.18 -6.75
CA ASP A 343 -26.16 -3.84 -6.27
C ASP A 343 -26.45 -4.82 -5.12
N ASN A 344 -26.46 -4.30 -3.89
CA ASN A 344 -26.98 -5.01 -2.72
C ASN A 344 -28.41 -4.50 -2.50
N PRO A 345 -29.43 -5.06 -3.17
CA PRO A 345 -30.80 -4.62 -3.02
C PRO A 345 -31.23 -4.77 -1.56
N GLY A 346 -31.39 -3.64 -0.85
CA GLY A 346 -31.82 -3.58 0.55
C GLY A 346 -30.86 -2.85 1.50
N GLU A 347 -29.62 -2.58 1.10
CA GLU A 347 -28.67 -1.82 1.92
C GLU A 347 -28.67 -0.33 1.52
N SER A 348 -28.97 0.56 2.47
CA SER A 348 -28.97 2.01 2.25
C SER A 348 -27.58 2.64 2.37
N ARG A 349 -26.57 1.89 2.84
CA ARG A 349 -25.23 2.42 3.14
C ARG A 349 -24.14 1.44 2.70
N HIS A 350 -23.06 2.00 2.17
CA HIS A 350 -21.86 1.29 1.78
C HIS A 350 -20.78 1.36 2.86
N VAL A 351 -20.23 0.21 3.23
CA VAL A 351 -19.11 0.08 4.18
C VAL A 351 -17.89 -0.57 3.52
N TYR A 352 -16.80 -0.68 4.27
CA TYR A 352 -15.55 -1.28 3.81
C TYR A 352 -15.75 -2.71 3.25
N GLU A 353 -16.56 -3.53 3.91
CA GLU A 353 -16.87 -4.92 3.54
C GLU A 353 -17.57 -5.02 2.17
N HIS A 354 -18.27 -3.96 1.74
CA HIS A 354 -18.96 -3.94 0.45
C HIS A 354 -17.98 -3.72 -0.71
N VAL A 355 -16.84 -3.06 -0.44
CA VAL A 355 -15.85 -2.66 -1.45
C VAL A 355 -14.50 -3.37 -1.32
N ARG A 356 -14.29 -4.10 -0.22
CA ARG A 356 -13.07 -4.87 0.09
C ARG A 356 -13.38 -6.25 0.60
N VAL A 357 -12.39 -7.12 0.45
CA VAL A 357 -12.39 -8.43 1.09
C VAL A 357 -12.02 -8.25 2.56
N ALA A 358 -13.00 -8.37 3.45
CA ALA A 358 -12.78 -8.35 4.89
C ALA A 358 -12.04 -9.62 5.36
N LYS A 359 -11.15 -9.44 6.33
CA LYS A 359 -10.32 -10.48 6.93
C LYS A 359 -10.14 -10.17 8.41
N PRO A 360 -10.03 -11.18 9.29
CA PRO A 360 -9.76 -10.93 10.70
C PRO A 360 -8.38 -10.30 10.90
N CYS A 361 -8.23 -9.57 12.02
CA CYS A 361 -6.95 -9.00 12.42
C CYS A 361 -6.04 -10.09 12.99
N PHE A 362 -4.81 -10.20 12.47
CA PHE A 362 -3.81 -11.14 12.97
C PHE A 362 -2.75 -10.47 13.85
N THR A 363 -2.85 -9.16 14.11
CA THR A 363 -1.97 -8.46 15.05
C THR A 363 -2.06 -9.06 16.45
N HIS A 364 -3.30 -9.30 16.93
CA HIS A 364 -3.58 -9.81 18.29
C HIS A 364 -3.34 -11.31 18.45
N ARG A 365 -2.97 -12.02 17.38
CA ARG A 365 -2.63 -13.43 17.44
C ARG A 365 -1.29 -13.68 18.14
N TYR A 366 -0.41 -12.67 18.12
CA TYR A 366 0.94 -12.77 18.64
C TYR A 366 1.16 -11.75 19.75
N PRO A 367 2.03 -12.03 20.74
CA PRO A 367 2.46 -11.04 21.71
C PRO A 367 3.09 -9.83 21.01
N SER A 368 2.89 -8.63 21.57
CA SER A 368 3.51 -7.40 21.05
C SER A 368 5.03 -7.60 20.90
N PRO A 369 5.68 -7.05 19.86
CA PRO A 369 7.14 -7.17 19.71
C PRO A 369 7.92 -6.59 20.89
N GLU A 370 7.34 -5.66 21.65
CA GLU A 370 7.97 -5.11 22.88
C GLU A 370 7.97 -6.10 24.05
N GLN A 371 7.19 -7.19 23.96
CA GLN A 371 7.00 -8.20 25.00
C GLN A 371 7.66 -9.55 24.66
N ALA A 372 8.33 -9.66 23.49
CA ALA A 372 8.99 -10.86 22.99
C ALA A 372 10.49 -10.63 22.89
#